data_AF-A0AAV0BXQ6-F1
#
_entry.id   AF-A0AAV0BXQ6-F1
#
_cell.length_a   1.000
_cell.length_b   1.000
_cell.length_c   1.000
_cell.angle_alpha   90.00
_cell.angle_beta   90.00
_cell.angle_gamma   90.00
#
_symmetry.space_group_name_H-M   'P 1'
#
loop_
_entity.id
_entity.type
_entity.pdbx_description
1 polymer ?
#
loop_
_entity_poly.entity_id
_entity_poly.type
_entity_poly.pdbx_seq_one_letter_code
_entity_poly.pdbx_strand_id
1 'polypeptide(L)'
;MSAQCFLAASFNCRFFPSTTLHYPPAYLPPPLQFYLKGNWSSSGQRQPQSFSPSQQCNAVSKPRTQEYVEVFQNGLPVLKWNERLDNDSIVEKQTKGCDVVITSLENEIKERVERVRSMLMSMEDGEITVSAYDTAWVALVKDEEKGGMSPQFPGALDWIARNQLPDGSWGDRAIFLAHDRVLNTLACVIALKSWNLYPQQFQLGIMFLRKNIKKVEDEDGEHMPIGFEVAFPSLIEMAKKLDIHFPDHSSSQPFQKIYAHRNLKLTKIPKKLMHEVPTTLLHSLEGMEDLEWEKLLGLQCDDGSFLFSPASTAFALIHTRDPNCLRYLSNAVQKFHGGVPNVYPVDLFEHIWVVDRLQRLGISRFFKSEIAQCIHYVHRYWSERGICWARNTRVQDIDDTAMAFRLLRLHGYEVSPEVFKHFKNGEEFMCFAGQTNQAVTGMYNLYRASQIRFPGEKILEDAMEF
;
A
#
# COMPACT_ATOMS: atom_id res chain seq x y z
N MET A 1 -13.60 4.10 -0.12
CA MET A 1 -12.37 3.30 0.06
C MET A 1 -12.31 2.29 -1.06
N SER A 2 -11.25 2.27 -1.87
CA SER A 2 -10.94 1.22 -2.87
C SER A 2 -9.86 0.27 -2.34
N ALA A 3 -9.54 -0.82 -3.06
CA ALA A 3 -8.39 -1.67 -2.78
C ALA A 3 -7.09 -0.87 -2.66
N GLN A 4 -6.88 0.14 -3.52
CA GLN A 4 -5.75 1.06 -3.34
C GLN A 4 -5.81 1.88 -2.05
N CYS A 5 -6.96 2.16 -1.44
CA CYS A 5 -6.95 2.78 -0.11
C CYS A 5 -6.49 1.79 0.97
N PHE A 6 -6.94 0.51 0.89
CA PHE A 6 -6.49 -0.58 1.77
C PHE A 6 -4.99 -0.82 1.63
N LEU A 7 -4.50 -0.79 0.39
CA LEU A 7 -3.13 -1.10 0.04
C LEU A 7 -2.21 0.13 0.14
N ALA A 8 -2.63 1.35 -0.22
CA ALA A 8 -1.79 2.55 -0.17
C ALA A 8 -1.50 3.03 1.26
N ALA A 9 -2.25 2.58 2.26
CA ALA A 9 -1.84 2.71 3.66
C ALA A 9 -0.56 1.88 3.97
N SER A 10 -0.10 1.03 3.06
CA SER A 10 1.11 0.20 3.23
C SER A 10 1.99 0.03 1.98
N PHE A 11 1.52 0.43 0.80
CA PHE A 11 2.25 0.40 -0.46
C PHE A 11 2.77 1.78 -0.82
N ASN A 12 4.04 2.00 -0.51
CA ASN A 12 4.86 3.01 -1.16
C ASN A 12 5.35 2.51 -2.54
N CYS A 13 4.43 2.20 -3.45
CA CYS A 13 4.74 2.42 -4.87
C CYS A 13 4.76 3.93 -5.05
N ARG A 14 5.90 4.52 -5.42
CA ARG A 14 6.02 5.95 -5.70
C ARG A 14 5.00 6.37 -6.77
N PHE A 15 3.85 6.83 -6.31
CA PHE A 15 2.90 7.62 -7.09
C PHE A 15 3.29 9.07 -6.87
N PHE A 16 3.92 9.69 -7.85
CA PHE A 16 3.98 11.14 -7.89
C PHE A 16 2.61 11.64 -8.37
N PRO A 17 1.82 12.38 -7.56
CA PRO A 17 0.87 13.31 -8.12
C PRO A 17 1.69 14.46 -8.72
N SER A 18 1.45 14.79 -9.98
CA SER A 18 1.92 16.04 -10.54
C SER A 18 1.02 17.14 -9.99
N THR A 19 1.44 17.78 -8.90
CA THR A 19 0.86 19.03 -8.43
C THR A 19 1.98 20.01 -8.12
N THR A 20 2.11 21.01 -8.98
CA THR A 20 2.97 22.18 -8.82
C THR A 20 2.43 23.01 -7.66
N LEU A 21 3.08 22.98 -6.50
CA LEU A 21 2.82 23.91 -5.39
C LEU A 21 3.93 24.97 -5.36
N HIS A 22 3.56 26.20 -5.65
CA HIS A 22 4.39 27.38 -5.43
C HIS A 22 4.40 27.75 -3.93
N TYR A 23 5.58 27.80 -3.31
CA TYR A 23 5.78 28.45 -2.01
C TYR A 23 6.63 29.74 -2.19
N PRO A 24 6.35 30.81 -1.43
CA PRO A 24 7.15 32.04 -1.43
C PRO A 24 8.45 31.90 -0.60
N PRO A 25 9.46 32.76 -0.80
CA PRO A 25 10.78 32.56 -0.22
C PRO A 25 10.85 32.91 1.28
N ALA A 26 11.50 32.03 2.04
CA ALA A 26 11.81 32.21 3.46
C ALA A 26 13.03 33.11 3.66
N TYR A 27 12.90 34.07 4.59
CA TYR A 27 13.97 34.92 5.11
C TYR A 27 14.92 34.12 6.02
N LEU A 28 16.23 34.22 5.79
CA LEU A 28 17.29 33.74 6.70
C LEU A 28 17.78 34.89 7.60
N PRO A 29 17.95 34.70 8.92
CA PRO A 29 18.71 35.63 9.76
C PRO A 29 20.21 35.26 9.82
N PRO A 30 21.10 36.22 10.13
CA PRO A 30 22.56 36.07 9.98
C PRO A 30 23.24 35.37 11.17
N PRO A 31 24.47 34.85 10.99
CA PRO A 31 25.18 34.11 12.03
C PRO A 31 25.98 35.02 12.98
N LEU A 32 25.96 34.67 14.27
CA LEU A 32 26.83 35.25 15.31
C LEU A 32 28.14 34.45 15.43
N GLN A 33 29.26 35.17 15.43
CA GLN A 33 30.60 34.69 15.83
C GLN A 33 30.77 34.81 17.36
N PHE A 34 31.51 33.89 18.00
CA PHE A 34 32.78 34.14 18.72
C PHE A 34 33.17 32.97 19.68
N TYR A 35 34.37 32.41 19.45
CA TYR A 35 35.49 32.09 20.38
C TYR A 35 35.55 30.87 21.35
N LEU A 36 36.45 29.94 20.95
CA LEU A 36 37.63 29.32 21.63
C LEU A 36 37.58 28.76 23.08
N LYS A 37 37.96 27.48 23.24
CA LYS A 37 39.27 26.97 23.75
C LYS A 37 39.24 25.47 24.12
N GLY A 38 40.32 24.72 23.80
CA GLY A 38 40.89 23.71 24.74
C GLY A 38 41.15 22.26 24.32
N ASN A 39 42.28 22.02 23.62
CA ASN A 39 43.29 20.93 23.70
C ASN A 39 43.02 19.42 23.92
N TRP A 40 43.65 18.64 23.01
CA TRP A 40 44.41 17.35 23.16
C TRP A 40 43.58 16.07 23.40
N SER A 41 43.88 14.86 22.88
CA SER A 41 45.01 14.25 22.15
C SER A 41 44.54 12.96 21.43
N SER A 42 45.40 12.45 20.54
CA SER A 42 45.27 11.34 19.59
C SER A 42 44.99 9.93 20.17
N SER A 43 44.18 9.11 19.47
CA SER A 43 44.65 7.91 18.74
C SER A 43 43.50 7.04 18.18
N GLY A 44 43.62 6.69 16.90
CA GLY A 44 43.21 5.42 16.29
C GLY A 44 41.72 5.05 16.19
N GLN A 45 41.13 5.18 14.99
CA GLN A 45 40.69 4.05 14.13
C GLN A 45 39.56 4.44 13.15
N ARG A 46 39.79 4.11 11.87
CA ARG A 46 38.85 3.77 10.78
C ARG A 46 37.63 4.68 10.54
N GLN A 47 37.72 5.48 9.47
CA GLN A 47 36.56 6.10 8.83
C GLN A 47 35.73 5.08 8.01
N PRO A 48 34.40 5.08 8.13
CA PRO A 48 33.49 4.67 7.07
C PRO A 48 33.15 5.89 6.19
N GLN A 49 33.29 5.74 4.88
CA GLN A 49 32.93 6.77 3.90
C GLN A 49 31.42 7.03 3.94
N SER A 50 31.05 8.28 4.25
CA SER A 50 29.69 8.80 4.13
C SER A 50 29.36 9.12 2.67
N PHE A 51 28.37 8.44 2.10
CA PHE A 51 27.74 8.83 0.84
C PHE A 51 26.81 10.02 1.07
N SER A 52 27.05 11.14 0.37
CA SER A 52 26.13 12.26 0.23
C SER A 52 25.24 12.07 -1.00
N PRO A 53 23.91 12.26 -0.93
CA PRO A 53 23.07 12.36 -2.12
C PRO A 53 22.70 13.82 -2.36
N SER A 54 23.38 14.46 -3.30
CA SER A 54 22.93 15.73 -3.90
C SER A 54 22.98 15.61 -5.42
N GLN A 55 21.92 15.06 -6.01
CA GLN A 55 21.60 15.29 -7.42
C GLN A 55 20.18 15.83 -7.52
N GLN A 56 20.09 17.16 -7.50
CA GLN A 56 18.89 17.89 -7.87
C GLN A 56 18.71 17.77 -9.39
N CYS A 57 17.55 17.27 -9.79
CA CYS A 57 17.14 17.17 -11.19
C CYS A 57 16.65 18.55 -11.66
N ASN A 58 17.44 19.26 -12.45
CA ASN A 58 17.05 20.54 -13.06
C ASN A 58 16.26 20.28 -14.35
N ALA A 59 14.96 20.04 -14.23
CA ALA A 59 14.04 20.08 -15.37
C ALA A 59 13.59 21.52 -15.61
N VAL A 60 14.10 22.16 -16.66
CA VAL A 60 13.64 23.49 -17.11
C VAL A 60 12.38 23.32 -17.96
N SER A 61 11.25 23.81 -17.45
CA SER A 61 9.99 23.91 -18.19
C SER A 61 10.08 25.04 -19.23
N LYS A 62 9.85 24.76 -20.52
CA LYS A 62 9.58 25.82 -21.52
C LYS A 62 8.09 26.16 -21.55
N PRO A 63 7.70 27.44 -21.71
CA PRO A 63 6.29 27.86 -21.72
C PRO A 63 5.59 27.51 -23.05
N ARG A 64 4.25 27.46 -23.02
CA ARG A 64 3.37 27.25 -24.17
C ARG A 64 3.28 28.50 -25.07
N THR A 65 3.24 28.22 -26.38
CA THR A 65 2.61 28.95 -27.49
C THR A 65 3.00 30.41 -27.74
N GLN A 66 3.89 30.60 -28.73
CA GLN A 66 3.80 31.66 -29.73
C GLN A 66 4.39 31.15 -31.05
N GLU A 67 3.52 31.05 -32.06
CA GLU A 67 3.72 31.15 -33.51
C GLU A 67 5.06 30.69 -34.13
N TYR A 68 5.03 29.52 -34.78
CA TYR A 68 5.88 29.24 -35.95
C TYR A 68 4.96 29.07 -37.16
N VAL A 69 4.70 30.18 -37.84
CA VAL A 69 4.32 30.16 -39.26
C VAL A 69 5.59 29.86 -40.04
N GLU A 70 5.49 29.00 -41.06
CA GLU A 70 6.54 28.57 -42.02
C GLU A 70 7.11 27.15 -41.85
N VAL A 71 6.29 26.09 -41.92
CA VAL A 71 6.68 24.82 -42.59
C VAL A 71 5.43 24.11 -43.15
N PHE A 72 4.86 24.60 -44.24
CA PHE A 72 3.86 23.85 -45.02
C PHE A 72 4.04 24.07 -46.52
N GLN A 73 4.20 22.99 -47.29
CA GLN A 73 3.86 22.95 -48.71
C GLN A 73 2.95 21.74 -48.95
N ASN A 74 1.76 21.99 -49.48
CA ASN A 74 0.75 21.01 -49.93
C ASN A 74 0.27 19.96 -48.91
N GLY A 75 0.11 20.34 -47.63
CA GLY A 75 -0.90 19.71 -46.76
C GLY A 75 -0.65 18.29 -46.22
N LEU A 76 0.58 17.76 -46.25
CA LEU A 76 0.94 16.51 -45.56
C LEU A 76 2.24 16.67 -44.76
N PRO A 77 2.38 16.06 -43.55
CA PRO A 77 3.63 16.11 -42.79
C PRO A 77 4.65 15.14 -43.40
N VAL A 78 5.76 15.67 -43.94
CA VAL A 78 6.89 14.86 -44.41
C VAL A 78 7.98 14.85 -43.32
N LEU A 79 8.18 13.71 -42.67
CA LEU A 79 9.38 13.44 -41.90
C LEU A 79 10.53 13.18 -42.89
N LYS A 80 11.46 14.13 -43.05
CA LYS A 80 12.71 13.88 -43.77
C LYS A 80 13.59 12.96 -42.92
N TRP A 81 13.67 11.69 -43.31
CA TRP A 81 14.77 10.81 -42.91
C TRP A 81 16.03 11.29 -43.63
N ASN A 82 17.09 11.61 -42.88
CA ASN A 82 18.40 11.83 -43.47
C ASN A 82 18.97 10.48 -43.92
N GLU A 83 18.91 10.21 -45.22
CA GLU A 83 19.76 9.21 -45.86
C GLU A 83 21.23 9.64 -45.68
N ARG A 84 22.00 8.86 -44.92
CA ARG A 84 23.46 8.97 -44.92
C ARG A 84 23.97 8.30 -46.19
N LEU A 85 24.32 9.11 -47.18
CA LEU A 85 25.22 8.70 -48.25
C LEU A 85 26.65 8.69 -47.70
N ASP A 86 27.33 7.57 -47.90
CA ASP A 86 28.73 7.37 -47.63
C ASP A 86 29.58 8.45 -48.31
N ASN A 87 30.42 9.12 -47.53
CA ASN A 87 31.68 9.64 -48.03
C ASN A 87 32.67 9.77 -46.88
N ASP A 88 33.73 8.98 -47.00
CA ASP A 88 34.88 8.95 -46.10
C ASP A 88 35.57 10.32 -46.04
N SER A 89 35.82 10.78 -44.81
CA SER A 89 37.15 11.12 -44.28
C SER A 89 37.04 12.21 -43.20
N ILE A 90 37.80 11.98 -42.11
CA ILE A 90 38.01 12.88 -40.96
C ILE A 90 36.91 12.82 -39.87
N VAL A 91 37.03 11.88 -38.92
CA VAL A 91 37.22 12.09 -37.45
C VAL A 91 37.47 10.71 -36.81
N GLU A 92 38.71 10.23 -36.77
CA GLU A 92 39.05 8.90 -36.22
C GLU A 92 39.57 8.95 -34.75
N LYS A 93 39.30 10.03 -34.02
CA LYS A 93 39.78 10.18 -32.61
C LYS A 93 38.70 10.46 -31.57
N GLN A 94 37.41 10.51 -31.94
CA GLN A 94 36.29 10.66 -30.98
C GLN A 94 35.33 9.45 -30.93
N THR A 95 35.44 8.50 -31.86
CA THR A 95 34.57 7.31 -31.96
C THR A 95 34.80 6.29 -30.85
N LYS A 96 36.06 5.99 -30.48
CA LYS A 96 36.36 5.00 -29.42
C LYS A 96 35.76 5.34 -28.04
N GLY A 97 35.64 6.63 -27.70
CA GLY A 97 35.02 7.05 -26.43
C GLY A 97 33.50 6.95 -26.46
N CYS A 98 32.89 7.29 -27.60
CA CYS A 98 31.44 7.23 -27.79
C CYS A 98 30.95 5.78 -27.85
N ASP A 99 31.65 4.92 -28.60
CA ASP A 99 31.29 3.50 -28.75
C ASP A 99 31.37 2.74 -27.43
N VAL A 100 32.39 3.03 -26.61
CA VAL A 100 32.55 2.43 -25.26
C VAL A 100 31.45 2.90 -24.31
N VAL A 101 31.05 4.17 -24.34
CA VAL A 101 29.96 4.71 -23.51
C VAL A 101 28.60 4.16 -23.95
N ILE A 102 28.35 4.04 -25.26
CA ILE A 102 27.14 3.41 -25.81
C ILE A 102 27.05 1.95 -25.38
N THR A 103 28.15 1.19 -25.55
CA THR A 103 28.22 -0.22 -25.12
C THR A 103 28.00 -0.36 -23.61
N SER A 104 28.55 0.56 -22.80
CA SER A 104 28.33 0.56 -21.35
C SER A 104 26.86 0.80 -20.98
N LEU A 105 26.20 1.75 -21.63
CA LEU A 105 24.79 2.07 -21.37
C LEU A 105 23.87 0.92 -21.82
N GLU A 106 24.15 0.31 -22.97
CA GLU A 106 23.39 -0.86 -23.46
C GLU A 106 23.48 -2.04 -22.49
N ASN A 107 24.68 -2.31 -21.95
CA ASN A 107 24.87 -3.34 -20.95
C ASN A 107 24.09 -3.04 -19.67
N GLU A 108 24.09 -1.78 -19.20
CA GLU A 108 23.33 -1.38 -18.02
C GLU A 108 21.81 -1.51 -18.24
N ILE A 109 21.31 -1.12 -19.42
CA ILE A 109 19.90 -1.32 -19.78
C ILE A 109 19.56 -2.81 -19.77
N LYS A 110 20.42 -3.64 -20.37
CA LYS A 110 20.21 -5.10 -20.42
C LYS A 110 20.16 -5.69 -19.01
N GLU A 111 21.09 -5.32 -18.14
CA GLU A 111 21.11 -5.78 -16.74
C GLU A 111 19.83 -5.39 -16.00
N ARG A 112 19.39 -4.13 -16.14
CA ARG A 112 18.14 -3.64 -15.52
C ARG A 112 16.91 -4.37 -16.07
N VAL A 113 16.88 -4.67 -17.37
CA VAL A 113 15.81 -5.46 -18.00
C VAL A 113 15.80 -6.88 -17.44
N GLU A 114 16.94 -7.56 -17.35
CA GLU A 114 17.00 -8.90 -16.76
C GLU A 114 16.57 -8.92 -15.29
N ARG A 115 16.90 -7.88 -14.53
CA ARG A 115 16.44 -7.74 -13.14
C ARG A 115 14.92 -7.61 -13.04
N VAL A 116 14.32 -6.72 -13.83
CA VAL A 116 12.85 -6.56 -13.86
C VAL A 116 12.17 -7.84 -14.35
N ARG A 117 12.74 -8.51 -15.36
CA ARG A 117 12.25 -9.82 -15.82
C ARG A 117 12.27 -10.86 -14.70
N SER A 118 13.35 -10.93 -13.94
CA SER A 118 13.46 -11.84 -12.79
C SER A 118 12.41 -11.54 -11.71
N MET A 119 12.14 -10.26 -11.46
CA MET A 119 11.06 -9.85 -10.54
C MET A 119 9.68 -10.31 -11.04
N LEU A 120 9.38 -10.13 -12.33
CA LEU A 120 8.11 -10.58 -12.93
C LEU A 120 7.94 -12.10 -12.86
N MET A 121 9.01 -12.86 -13.08
CA MET A 121 8.96 -14.33 -13.07
C MET A 121 8.90 -14.92 -11.66
N SER A 122 9.16 -14.12 -10.61
CA SER A 122 9.12 -14.56 -9.21
C SER A 122 7.86 -14.11 -8.47
N MET A 123 6.88 -13.52 -9.17
CA MET A 123 5.60 -13.13 -8.60
C MET A 123 4.82 -14.37 -8.11
N GLU A 124 4.32 -14.28 -6.88
CA GLU A 124 3.52 -15.33 -6.23
C GLU A 124 2.27 -14.68 -5.60
N ASP A 125 2.14 -14.79 -4.28
CA ASP A 125 1.04 -14.24 -3.47
C ASP A 125 1.18 -12.73 -3.18
N GLY A 126 2.22 -12.09 -3.71
CA GLY A 126 2.47 -10.65 -3.60
C GLY A 126 3.67 -10.29 -2.72
N GLU A 127 4.49 -9.33 -3.17
CA GLU A 127 5.53 -8.70 -2.36
C GLU A 127 4.99 -7.42 -1.68
N ILE A 128 4.89 -7.47 -0.36
CA ILE A 128 4.29 -6.40 0.47
C ILE A 128 5.09 -6.19 1.75
N THR A 129 5.11 -4.95 2.25
CA THR A 129 5.74 -4.59 3.52
C THR A 129 4.97 -5.16 4.71
N VAL A 130 5.71 -5.46 5.79
CA VAL A 130 5.12 -5.95 7.04
C VAL A 130 4.40 -4.81 7.78
N SER A 131 3.20 -5.10 8.30
CA SER A 131 2.42 -4.23 9.17
C SER A 131 2.73 -4.53 10.63
N ALA A 132 3.20 -3.53 11.38
CA ALA A 132 3.50 -3.72 12.80
C ALA A 132 2.22 -3.89 13.63
N TYR A 133 1.12 -3.21 13.24
CA TYR A 133 -0.21 -3.37 13.82
C TYR A 133 -0.71 -4.82 13.70
N ASP A 134 -0.72 -5.40 12.50
CA ASP A 134 -1.19 -6.77 12.29
C ASP A 134 -0.27 -7.81 12.94
N THR A 135 1.05 -7.59 12.86
CA THR A 135 2.02 -8.45 13.54
C THR A 135 1.79 -8.45 15.05
N ALA A 136 1.40 -7.30 15.64
CA ALA A 136 1.04 -7.24 17.06
C ALA A 136 -0.22 -8.04 17.38
N TRP A 137 -1.25 -8.01 16.53
CA TRP A 137 -2.44 -8.85 16.71
C TRP A 137 -2.12 -10.34 16.62
N VAL A 138 -1.29 -10.75 15.65
CA VAL A 138 -0.80 -12.13 15.55
C VAL A 138 0.01 -12.54 16.78
N ALA A 139 0.82 -11.63 17.32
CA ALA A 139 1.59 -11.86 18.54
C ALA A 139 0.73 -12.07 19.79
N LEU A 140 -0.53 -11.63 19.81
CA LEU A 140 -1.45 -11.83 20.95
C LEU A 140 -2.08 -13.23 20.97
N VAL A 141 -1.99 -14.01 19.89
CA VAL A 141 -2.55 -15.35 19.82
C VAL A 141 -1.81 -16.27 20.79
N LYS A 142 -2.55 -16.94 21.67
CA LYS A 142 -2.01 -17.85 22.68
C LYS A 142 -1.86 -19.27 22.13
N ASP A 143 -0.79 -19.94 22.54
CA ASP A 143 -0.60 -21.37 22.32
C ASP A 143 -1.43 -22.14 23.37
N GLU A 144 -2.60 -22.63 22.97
CA GLU A 144 -3.50 -23.37 23.83
C GLU A 144 -2.98 -24.78 24.16
N GLU A 145 -2.14 -25.38 23.30
CA GLU A 145 -1.52 -26.68 23.58
C GLU A 145 -0.55 -26.57 24.76
N LYS A 146 0.04 -25.39 24.97
CA LYS A 146 0.89 -25.05 26.13
C LYS A 146 0.13 -24.33 27.24
N GLY A 147 -1.18 -24.54 27.34
CA GLY A 147 -2.02 -23.99 28.40
C GLY A 147 -2.17 -22.46 28.36
N GLY A 148 -1.94 -21.83 27.21
CA GLY A 148 -2.09 -20.39 27.00
C GLY A 148 -0.98 -19.54 27.66
N MET A 149 0.10 -20.16 28.12
CA MET A 149 1.20 -19.49 28.82
C MET A 149 2.29 -18.94 27.90
N SER A 150 2.24 -19.27 26.60
CA SER A 150 3.19 -18.82 25.59
C SER A 150 2.49 -18.36 24.32
N PRO A 151 3.10 -17.48 23.51
CA PRO A 151 2.54 -17.08 22.22
C PRO A 151 2.54 -18.26 21.24
N GLN A 152 1.47 -18.37 20.45
CA GLN A 152 1.39 -19.30 19.31
C GLN A 152 2.45 -18.98 18.25
N PHE A 153 2.75 -17.68 18.08
CA PHE A 153 3.68 -17.16 17.09
C PHE A 153 4.81 -16.36 17.75
N PRO A 154 5.79 -17.00 18.42
CA PRO A 154 6.88 -16.28 19.07
C PRO A 154 7.71 -15.43 18.09
N GLY A 155 7.80 -15.85 16.82
CA GLY A 155 8.46 -15.07 15.76
C GLY A 155 7.85 -13.68 15.53
N ALA A 156 6.55 -13.49 15.80
CA ALA A 156 5.91 -12.18 15.70
C ALA A 156 6.41 -11.20 16.78
N LEU A 157 6.60 -11.66 18.01
CA LEU A 157 7.19 -10.84 19.09
C LEU A 157 8.66 -10.52 18.81
N ASP A 158 9.42 -11.49 18.32
CA ASP A 158 10.80 -11.26 17.89
C ASP A 158 10.89 -10.23 16.77
N TRP A 159 9.98 -10.30 15.80
CA TRP A 159 9.90 -9.31 14.72
C TRP A 159 9.61 -7.91 15.28
N ILE A 160 8.63 -7.77 16.18
CA ILE A 160 8.28 -6.50 16.82
C ILE A 160 9.52 -5.93 17.53
N ALA A 161 10.19 -6.72 18.36
CA ALA A 161 11.35 -6.28 19.13
C ALA A 161 12.53 -5.80 18.25
N ARG A 162 12.73 -6.43 17.09
CA ARG A 162 13.84 -6.12 16.16
C ARG A 162 13.54 -4.97 15.19
N ASN A 163 12.27 -4.57 15.06
CA ASN A 163 11.83 -3.58 14.06
C ASN A 163 11.32 -2.26 14.65
N GLN A 164 11.55 -2.01 15.94
CA GLN A 164 11.31 -0.69 16.53
C GLN A 164 12.19 0.38 15.85
N LEU A 165 11.59 1.52 15.53
CA LEU A 165 12.28 2.66 14.93
C LEU A 165 13.15 3.41 15.96
N PRO A 166 14.16 4.18 15.52
CA PRO A 166 15.05 4.89 16.44
C PRO A 166 14.36 5.88 17.40
N ASP A 167 13.17 6.36 17.06
CA ASP A 167 12.36 7.26 17.91
C ASP A 167 11.47 6.53 18.93
N GLY A 168 11.54 5.19 18.96
CA GLY A 168 10.73 4.32 19.82
C GLY A 168 9.40 3.89 19.21
N SER A 169 9.03 4.38 18.02
CA SER A 169 7.78 3.99 17.35
C SER A 169 7.90 2.73 16.50
N TRP A 170 6.75 2.25 16.02
CA TRP A 170 6.63 1.33 14.89
C TRP A 170 5.77 1.98 13.80
N GLY A 171 5.98 1.59 12.54
CA GLY A 171 5.27 2.12 11.37
C GLY A 171 6.18 2.24 10.14
N ASP A 172 5.76 3.01 9.15
CA ASP A 172 6.55 3.20 7.91
C ASP A 172 7.87 3.93 8.21
N ARG A 173 8.99 3.42 7.66
CA ARG A 173 10.35 3.97 7.88
C ARG A 173 10.62 5.25 7.08
N ALA A 174 9.98 5.40 5.93
CA ALA A 174 10.22 6.48 4.99
C ALA A 174 9.28 7.68 5.23
N ILE A 175 8.05 7.42 5.69
CA ILE A 175 7.04 8.45 5.90
C ILE A 175 6.60 8.46 7.37
N PHE A 176 6.46 9.66 7.94
CA PHE A 176 5.88 9.85 9.26
C PHE A 176 4.44 10.34 9.09
N LEU A 177 3.48 9.50 9.49
CA LEU A 177 2.07 9.89 9.69
C LEU A 177 1.71 9.62 11.15
N ALA A 178 1.17 10.61 11.85
CA ALA A 178 0.84 10.51 13.27
C ALA A 178 -0.16 9.37 13.54
N HIS A 179 -1.20 9.23 12.71
CA HIS A 179 -2.17 8.13 12.84
C HIS A 179 -1.48 6.76 12.68
N ASP A 180 -0.64 6.58 11.65
CA ASP A 180 0.12 5.34 11.42
C ASP A 180 1.03 5.01 12.63
N ARG A 181 1.88 5.96 13.03
CA ARG A 181 2.87 5.73 14.08
C ARG A 181 2.22 5.44 15.42
N VAL A 182 1.16 6.17 15.77
CA VAL A 182 0.48 5.97 17.06
C VAL A 182 -0.26 4.64 17.08
N LEU A 183 -0.96 4.28 15.99
CA LEU A 183 -1.69 3.02 15.89
C LEU A 183 -0.75 1.81 16.01
N ASN A 184 0.29 1.76 15.18
CA ASN A 184 1.27 0.68 15.17
C ASN A 184 2.00 0.57 16.52
N THR A 185 2.46 1.69 17.07
CA THR A 185 3.19 1.69 18.35
C THR A 185 2.31 1.22 19.50
N LEU A 186 1.05 1.64 19.56
CA LEU A 186 0.12 1.21 20.61
C LEU A 186 -0.12 -0.31 20.55
N ALA A 187 -0.36 -0.85 19.35
CA ALA A 187 -0.55 -2.28 19.16
C ALA A 187 0.69 -3.08 19.59
N CYS A 188 1.89 -2.69 19.16
CA CYS A 188 3.13 -3.36 19.55
C CYS A 188 3.38 -3.31 21.06
N VAL A 189 3.16 -2.16 21.69
CA VAL A 189 3.31 -2.00 23.15
C VAL A 189 2.36 -2.91 23.92
N ILE A 190 1.11 -3.03 23.47
CA ILE A 190 0.11 -3.97 24.03
C ILE A 190 0.59 -5.42 23.91
N ALA A 191 1.09 -5.82 22.73
CA ALA A 191 1.61 -7.18 22.52
C ALA A 191 2.81 -7.48 23.44
N LEU A 192 3.78 -6.58 23.52
CA LEU A 192 4.96 -6.74 24.39
C LEU A 192 4.56 -6.83 25.87
N LYS A 193 3.62 -5.99 26.31
CA LYS A 193 3.11 -5.99 27.69
C LYS A 193 2.36 -7.27 28.03
N SER A 194 1.54 -7.78 27.11
CA SER A 194 0.72 -8.98 27.31
C SER A 194 1.55 -10.22 27.65
N TRP A 195 2.79 -10.27 27.16
CA TRP A 195 3.73 -11.35 27.43
C TRP A 195 4.83 -11.00 28.45
N ASN A 196 4.88 -9.76 28.93
CA ASN A 196 5.97 -9.21 29.75
C ASN A 196 7.37 -9.45 29.15
N LEU A 197 7.49 -9.32 27.82
CA LEU A 197 8.75 -9.51 27.08
C LEU A 197 9.26 -8.17 26.53
N TYR A 198 10.57 -8.10 26.29
CA TYR A 198 11.27 -6.94 25.71
C TYR A 198 10.96 -5.61 26.42
N PRO A 199 11.24 -5.50 27.74
CA PRO A 199 10.85 -4.34 28.54
C PRO A 199 11.47 -3.03 28.05
N GLN A 200 12.65 -3.07 27.43
CA GLN A 200 13.29 -1.86 26.88
C GLN A 200 12.47 -1.29 25.71
N GLN A 201 12.11 -2.12 24.74
CA GLN A 201 11.30 -1.74 23.58
C GLN A 201 9.93 -1.24 24.02
N PHE A 202 9.31 -1.93 24.98
CA PHE A 202 8.07 -1.49 25.62
C PHE A 202 8.19 -0.06 26.18
N GLN A 203 9.23 0.22 26.99
CA GLN A 203 9.41 1.56 27.59
C GLN A 203 9.63 2.64 26.54
N LEU A 204 10.44 2.37 25.50
CA LEU A 204 10.66 3.31 24.41
C LEU A 204 9.37 3.61 23.63
N GLY A 205 8.54 2.58 23.38
CA GLY A 205 7.24 2.75 22.74
C GLY A 205 6.29 3.60 23.57
N ILE A 206 6.25 3.38 24.89
CA ILE A 206 5.50 4.23 25.81
C ILE A 206 6.00 5.67 25.76
N MET A 207 7.31 5.90 25.81
CA MET A 207 7.88 7.25 25.72
C MET A 207 7.46 7.95 24.42
N PHE A 208 7.48 7.23 23.29
CA PHE A 208 7.00 7.75 22.02
C PHE A 208 5.52 8.14 22.07
N LEU A 209 4.65 7.24 22.56
CA LEU A 209 3.21 7.48 22.65
C LEU A 209 2.92 8.71 23.52
N ARG A 210 3.52 8.80 24.71
CA ARG A 210 3.33 9.95 25.61
C ARG A 210 3.68 11.29 24.95
N LYS A 211 4.69 11.31 24.09
CA LYS A 211 5.15 12.51 23.39
C LYS A 211 4.30 12.86 22.16
N ASN A 212 3.77 11.87 21.45
CA ASN A 212 3.23 12.07 20.10
C ASN A 212 1.73 11.80 19.96
N ILE A 213 1.06 11.20 20.93
CA ILE A 213 -0.36 10.82 20.81
C ILE A 213 -1.28 12.01 20.48
N LYS A 214 -0.96 13.22 20.94
CA LYS A 214 -1.71 14.45 20.62
C LYS A 214 -1.60 14.87 19.16
N LYS A 215 -0.55 14.45 18.44
CA LYS A 215 -0.38 14.81 17.03
C LYS A 215 -1.44 14.18 16.13
N VAL A 216 -2.13 13.13 16.60
CA VAL A 216 -3.31 12.56 15.93
C VAL A 216 -4.44 13.61 15.83
N GLU A 217 -4.49 14.57 16.76
CA GLU A 217 -5.51 15.61 16.77
C GLU A 217 -5.29 16.67 15.66
N ASP A 218 -4.04 16.87 15.25
CA ASP A 218 -3.63 17.90 14.29
C ASP A 218 -3.48 17.38 12.85
N GLU A 219 -3.49 16.05 12.66
CA GLU A 219 -3.24 15.44 11.35
C GLU A 219 -4.53 15.33 10.52
N ASP A 220 -4.37 15.57 9.22
CA ASP A 220 -5.48 15.51 8.26
C ASP A 220 -6.15 14.13 8.24
N GLY A 221 -7.48 14.12 8.31
CA GLY A 221 -8.30 12.92 8.25
C GLY A 221 -8.20 12.18 6.90
N GLU A 222 -7.75 12.85 5.83
CA GLU A 222 -7.48 12.19 4.54
C GLU A 222 -6.36 11.15 4.63
N HIS A 223 -5.42 11.31 5.57
CA HIS A 223 -4.30 10.37 5.80
C HIS A 223 -4.62 9.33 6.87
N MET A 224 -5.84 9.31 7.40
CA MET A 224 -6.24 8.36 8.43
C MET A 224 -6.24 6.92 7.89
N PRO A 225 -5.55 5.97 8.53
CA PRO A 225 -5.59 4.57 8.15
C PRO A 225 -7.01 4.01 8.16
N ILE A 226 -7.28 3.05 7.30
CA ILE A 226 -8.59 2.42 7.23
C ILE A 226 -8.88 1.71 8.55
N GLY A 227 -10.12 1.88 9.02
CA GLY A 227 -10.56 1.29 10.27
C GLY A 227 -10.00 1.98 11.52
N PHE A 228 -9.16 3.02 11.41
CA PHE A 228 -8.55 3.70 12.57
C PHE A 228 -9.58 4.12 13.61
N GLU A 229 -10.69 4.72 13.19
CA GLU A 229 -11.78 5.17 14.08
C GLU A 229 -12.40 4.03 14.92
N VAL A 230 -12.24 2.77 14.48
CA VAL A 230 -12.80 1.59 15.14
C VAL A 230 -11.70 0.83 15.89
N ALA A 231 -10.56 0.61 15.25
CA ALA A 231 -9.40 -0.10 15.80
C ALA A 231 -8.73 0.68 16.94
N PHE A 232 -8.51 1.99 16.78
CA PHE A 232 -7.74 2.77 17.73
C PHE A 232 -8.43 2.88 19.11
N PRO A 233 -9.73 3.22 19.23
CA PRO A 233 -10.42 3.17 20.52
C PRO A 233 -10.36 1.78 21.18
N SER A 234 -10.52 0.72 20.40
CA SER A 234 -10.47 -0.66 20.89
C SER A 234 -9.10 -1.01 21.49
N LEU A 235 -8.00 -0.55 20.87
CA LEU A 235 -6.66 -0.67 21.44
C LEU A 235 -6.46 0.17 22.70
N ILE A 236 -7.04 1.37 22.78
CA ILE A 236 -6.98 2.20 24.00
C ILE A 236 -7.65 1.47 25.17
N GLU A 237 -8.82 0.86 24.94
CA GLU A 237 -9.52 0.06 25.94
C GLU A 237 -8.72 -1.19 26.35
N MET A 238 -8.07 -1.86 25.40
CA MET A 238 -7.18 -2.98 25.69
C MET A 238 -5.97 -2.56 26.52
N ALA A 239 -5.34 -1.43 26.19
CA ALA A 239 -4.22 -0.88 26.94
C ALA A 239 -4.62 -0.54 28.39
N LYS A 240 -5.82 0.02 28.59
CA LYS A 240 -6.38 0.29 29.93
C LYS A 240 -6.54 -0.99 30.76
N LYS A 241 -7.03 -2.08 30.14
CA LYS A 241 -7.16 -3.39 30.80
C LYS A 241 -5.82 -4.04 31.20
N LEU A 242 -4.72 -3.61 30.59
CA LEU A 242 -3.35 -4.11 30.85
C LEU A 242 -2.52 -3.17 31.74
N ASP A 243 -3.15 -2.20 32.39
CA ASP A 243 -2.51 -1.17 33.23
C ASP A 243 -1.40 -0.40 32.48
N ILE A 244 -1.58 -0.18 31.17
CA ILE A 244 -0.66 0.60 30.37
C ILE A 244 -1.02 2.07 30.48
N HIS A 245 -0.21 2.82 31.23
CA HIS A 245 -0.44 4.24 31.46
C HIS A 245 0.33 5.13 30.47
N PHE A 246 -0.42 5.81 29.61
CA PHE A 246 -0.01 7.01 28.88
C PHE A 246 -1.03 8.11 29.16
N PRO A 247 -0.72 9.40 28.91
CA PRO A 247 -1.66 10.50 29.12
C PRO A 247 -3.03 10.16 28.55
N ASP A 248 -4.01 9.96 29.44
CA ASP A 248 -5.36 9.64 29.03
C ASP A 248 -5.97 10.91 28.46
N HIS A 249 -6.01 10.98 27.14
CA HIS A 249 -6.68 12.05 26.41
C HIS A 249 -8.10 11.67 26.06
N SER A 250 -8.70 10.59 26.59
CA SER A 250 -10.12 10.26 26.31
C SER A 250 -11.10 11.38 26.66
N SER A 251 -10.71 12.30 27.56
CA SER A 251 -11.46 13.52 27.88
C SER A 251 -11.14 14.72 26.97
N SER A 252 -10.13 14.64 26.10
CA SER A 252 -9.84 15.66 25.09
C SER A 252 -10.92 15.61 24.01
N GLN A 253 -11.32 16.79 23.54
CA GLN A 253 -12.38 16.92 22.53
C GLN A 253 -12.08 16.11 21.24
N PRO A 254 -10.83 16.01 20.74
CA PRO A 254 -10.52 15.18 19.57
C PRO A 254 -10.66 13.68 19.82
N PHE A 255 -10.23 13.15 20.97
CA PHE A 255 -10.44 11.74 21.28
C PHE A 255 -11.92 11.43 21.45
N GLN A 256 -12.68 12.29 22.13
CA GLN A 256 -14.13 12.15 22.22
C GLN A 256 -14.80 12.11 20.83
N LYS A 257 -14.30 12.90 19.87
CA LYS A 257 -14.75 12.82 18.47
C LYS A 257 -14.43 11.46 17.85
N ILE A 258 -13.26 10.87 18.09
CA ILE A 258 -12.93 9.52 17.59
C ILE A 258 -13.91 8.48 18.16
N TYR A 259 -14.19 8.50 19.47
CA TYR A 259 -15.19 7.60 20.08
C TYR A 259 -16.61 7.87 19.53
N ALA A 260 -16.98 9.14 19.33
CA ALA A 260 -18.27 9.49 18.75
C ALA A 260 -18.40 9.01 17.30
N HIS A 261 -17.33 9.15 16.51
CA HIS A 261 -17.26 8.63 15.13
C HIS A 261 -17.34 7.11 15.11
N ARG A 262 -16.62 6.41 16.00
CA ARG A 262 -16.74 4.95 16.18
C ARG A 262 -18.20 4.57 16.39
N ASN A 263 -18.86 5.17 17.40
CA ASN A 263 -20.23 4.85 17.74
C ASN A 263 -21.19 5.14 16.58
N LEU A 264 -21.04 6.28 15.90
CA LEU A 264 -21.84 6.62 14.73
C LEU A 264 -21.63 5.66 13.55
N LYS A 265 -20.39 5.17 13.37
CA LYS A 265 -20.07 4.19 12.33
C LYS A 265 -20.65 2.83 12.68
N LEU A 266 -20.51 2.39 13.94
CA LEU A 266 -21.10 1.15 14.46
C LEU A 266 -22.63 1.14 14.40
N THR A 267 -23.31 2.28 14.57
CA THR A 267 -24.78 2.35 14.39
C THR A 267 -25.22 2.26 12.93
N LYS A 268 -24.37 2.72 11.99
CA LYS A 268 -24.61 2.61 10.55
C LYS A 268 -24.25 1.25 9.99
N ILE A 269 -23.46 0.45 10.71
CA ILE A 269 -23.16 -0.93 10.31
C ILE A 269 -24.44 -1.76 10.43
N PRO A 270 -24.96 -2.31 9.32
CA PRO A 270 -26.06 -3.25 9.41
C PRO A 270 -25.54 -4.56 10.03
N LYS A 271 -25.53 -4.65 11.38
CA LYS A 271 -24.99 -5.81 12.12
C LYS A 271 -25.54 -7.14 11.61
N LYS A 272 -26.83 -7.17 11.23
CA LYS A 272 -27.46 -8.35 10.63
C LYS A 272 -26.79 -8.74 9.29
N LEU A 273 -26.56 -7.76 8.41
CA LEU A 273 -25.93 -7.98 7.10
C LEU A 273 -24.48 -8.45 7.24
N MET A 274 -23.73 -7.93 8.22
CA MET A 274 -22.34 -8.30 8.49
C MET A 274 -22.16 -9.80 8.79
N HIS A 275 -23.18 -10.45 9.36
CA HIS A 275 -23.16 -11.88 9.69
C HIS A 275 -23.81 -12.77 8.62
N GLU A 276 -24.46 -12.17 7.61
CA GLU A 276 -25.22 -12.90 6.58
C GLU A 276 -24.51 -12.90 5.22
N VAL A 277 -23.77 -11.83 4.89
CA VAL A 277 -23.08 -11.70 3.61
C VAL A 277 -21.65 -11.16 3.78
N PRO A 278 -20.72 -11.57 2.90
CA PRO A 278 -19.37 -11.01 2.90
C PRO A 278 -19.39 -9.51 2.62
N THR A 279 -18.77 -8.72 3.50
CA THR A 279 -18.60 -7.26 3.35
C THR A 279 -17.20 -6.85 3.77
N THR A 280 -16.79 -5.61 3.46
CA THR A 280 -15.48 -5.10 3.87
C THR A 280 -15.26 -5.04 5.38
N LEU A 281 -16.33 -5.15 6.17
CA LEU A 281 -16.26 -5.19 7.64
C LEU A 281 -15.50 -6.41 8.17
N LEU A 282 -15.46 -7.50 7.40
CA LEU A 282 -14.69 -8.69 7.74
C LEU A 282 -13.17 -8.40 7.81
N HIS A 283 -12.70 -7.31 7.20
CA HIS A 283 -11.29 -6.91 7.24
C HIS A 283 -10.90 -6.18 8.55
N SER A 284 -11.86 -5.90 9.44
CA SER A 284 -11.61 -5.11 10.66
C SER A 284 -12.40 -5.59 11.87
N LEU A 285 -12.56 -6.92 12.03
CA LEU A 285 -13.36 -7.50 13.12
C LEU A 285 -12.76 -7.20 14.50
N GLU A 286 -11.45 -6.99 14.59
CA GLU A 286 -10.70 -6.80 15.83
C GLU A 286 -11.03 -5.50 16.59
N GLY A 287 -11.74 -4.56 15.95
CA GLY A 287 -12.27 -3.36 16.59
C GLY A 287 -13.78 -3.41 16.86
N MET A 288 -14.43 -4.55 16.61
CA MET A 288 -15.88 -4.72 16.75
C MET A 288 -16.26 -5.49 18.01
N GLU A 289 -17.47 -5.23 18.49
CA GLU A 289 -18.06 -5.87 19.68
C GLU A 289 -19.35 -6.63 19.30
N ASP A 290 -19.75 -7.57 20.15
CA ASP A 290 -20.96 -8.40 20.00
C ASP A 290 -21.01 -9.22 18.69
N LEU A 291 -19.90 -9.89 18.35
CA LEU A 291 -19.79 -10.71 17.15
C LEU A 291 -20.38 -12.12 17.34
N GLU A 292 -21.20 -12.56 16.38
CA GLU A 292 -21.74 -13.92 16.31
C GLU A 292 -20.80 -14.83 15.50
N TRP A 293 -19.78 -15.37 16.17
CA TRP A 293 -18.69 -16.14 15.53
C TRP A 293 -19.14 -17.32 14.68
N GLU A 294 -20.19 -18.05 15.10
CA GLU A 294 -20.74 -19.17 14.33
C GLU A 294 -21.18 -18.73 12.92
N LYS A 295 -21.81 -17.56 12.81
CA LYS A 295 -22.23 -16.99 11.52
C LYS A 295 -21.02 -16.45 10.74
N LEU A 296 -20.11 -15.75 11.41
CA LEU A 296 -18.92 -15.18 10.78
C LEU A 296 -18.01 -16.26 10.16
N LEU A 297 -17.85 -17.41 10.80
CA LEU A 297 -17.08 -18.52 10.24
C LEU A 297 -17.65 -19.02 8.89
N GLY A 298 -18.96 -18.91 8.66
CA GLY A 298 -19.57 -19.15 7.34
C GLY A 298 -19.16 -18.14 6.26
N LEU A 299 -18.61 -16.99 6.66
CA LEU A 299 -18.14 -15.90 5.79
C LEU A 299 -16.61 -15.90 5.59
N GLN A 300 -15.88 -16.87 6.16
CA GLN A 300 -14.42 -17.02 6.01
C GLN A 300 -14.01 -17.21 4.53
N CYS A 301 -12.86 -16.67 4.13
CA CYS A 301 -12.27 -16.93 2.82
C CYS A 301 -11.75 -18.37 2.72
N ASP A 302 -11.62 -18.89 1.50
CA ASP A 302 -11.17 -20.27 1.27
C ASP A 302 -9.75 -20.56 1.80
N ASP A 303 -8.92 -19.52 1.90
CA ASP A 303 -7.57 -19.60 2.48
C ASP A 303 -7.56 -19.67 4.03
N GLY A 304 -8.71 -19.42 4.67
CA GLY A 304 -8.88 -19.38 6.13
C GLY A 304 -8.88 -17.97 6.72
N SER A 305 -8.68 -16.93 5.91
CA SER A 305 -8.68 -15.55 6.38
C SER A 305 -10.08 -14.96 6.54
N PHE A 306 -10.16 -13.87 7.32
CA PHE A 306 -11.28 -12.94 7.27
C PHE A 306 -10.92 -11.76 6.37
N LEU A 307 -11.42 -11.82 5.12
CA LEU A 307 -11.16 -10.86 4.04
C LEU A 307 -9.68 -10.47 3.93
N PHE A 308 -8.81 -11.47 3.97
CA PHE A 308 -7.37 -11.33 3.75
C PHE A 308 -6.64 -10.46 4.78
N SER A 309 -7.25 -10.13 5.94
CA SER A 309 -6.61 -9.37 7.03
C SER A 309 -6.00 -10.31 8.07
N PRO A 310 -4.68 -10.25 8.33
CA PRO A 310 -4.07 -10.97 9.44
C PRO A 310 -4.54 -10.52 10.82
N ALA A 311 -4.73 -9.22 11.08
CA ALA A 311 -5.28 -8.75 12.37
C ALA A 311 -6.69 -9.31 12.65
N SER A 312 -7.60 -9.17 11.68
CA SER A 312 -8.97 -9.68 11.80
C SER A 312 -8.99 -11.21 11.98
N THR A 313 -8.12 -11.92 11.26
CA THR A 313 -8.01 -13.38 11.37
C THR A 313 -7.38 -13.82 12.70
N ALA A 314 -6.40 -13.08 13.22
CA ALA A 314 -5.82 -13.33 14.54
C ALA A 314 -6.86 -13.13 15.64
N PHE A 315 -7.66 -12.08 15.55
CA PHE A 315 -8.77 -11.84 16.46
C PHE A 315 -9.81 -12.96 16.39
N ALA A 316 -10.19 -13.40 15.20
CA ALA A 316 -11.09 -14.55 15.03
C ALA A 316 -10.50 -15.83 15.64
N LEU A 317 -9.21 -16.10 15.45
CA LEU A 317 -8.55 -17.26 16.01
C LEU A 317 -8.56 -17.25 17.55
N ILE A 318 -8.32 -16.09 18.18
CA ILE A 318 -8.37 -15.92 19.64
C ILE A 318 -9.74 -16.32 20.20
N HIS A 319 -10.82 -16.02 19.48
CA HIS A 319 -12.18 -16.28 19.93
C HIS A 319 -12.74 -17.66 19.57
N THR A 320 -12.32 -18.22 18.44
CA THR A 320 -12.95 -19.41 17.85
C THR A 320 -12.08 -20.65 17.89
N ARG A 321 -10.75 -20.47 17.96
CA ARG A 321 -9.75 -21.56 17.80
C ARG A 321 -9.88 -22.28 16.46
N ASP A 322 -10.39 -21.60 15.44
CA ASP A 322 -10.60 -22.18 14.11
C ASP A 322 -9.26 -22.58 13.45
N PRO A 323 -9.12 -23.85 12.99
CA PRO A 323 -7.88 -24.33 12.41
C PRO A 323 -7.55 -23.71 11.05
N ASN A 324 -8.54 -23.18 10.30
CA ASN A 324 -8.27 -22.51 9.03
C ASN A 324 -7.68 -21.12 9.27
N CYS A 325 -8.17 -20.38 10.28
CA CYS A 325 -7.53 -19.14 10.73
C CYS A 325 -6.08 -19.39 11.14
N LEU A 326 -5.82 -20.45 11.92
CA LEU A 326 -4.47 -20.83 12.32
C LEU A 326 -3.58 -21.11 11.10
N ARG A 327 -4.07 -21.91 10.14
CA ARG A 327 -3.35 -22.24 8.91
C ARG A 327 -2.98 -20.99 8.11
N TYR A 328 -3.92 -20.08 7.92
CA TYR A 328 -3.69 -18.81 7.21
C TYR A 328 -2.56 -18.01 7.88
N LEU A 329 -2.65 -17.80 9.19
CA LEU A 329 -1.66 -17.03 9.94
C LEU A 329 -0.30 -17.70 9.97
N SER A 330 -0.25 -19.03 10.14
CA SER A 330 1.00 -19.81 10.07
C SER A 330 1.71 -19.61 8.74
N ASN A 331 0.98 -19.66 7.63
CA ASN A 331 1.55 -19.43 6.30
C ASN A 331 2.09 -18.01 6.15
N ALA A 332 1.33 -17.00 6.59
CA ALA A 332 1.76 -15.60 6.53
C ALA A 332 3.02 -15.36 7.39
N VAL A 333 3.01 -15.80 8.65
CA VAL A 333 4.16 -15.67 9.58
C VAL A 333 5.41 -16.36 9.03
N GLN A 334 5.25 -17.54 8.41
CA GLN A 334 6.36 -18.25 7.78
C GLN A 334 6.93 -17.47 6.59
N LYS A 335 6.06 -16.98 5.68
CA LYS A 335 6.47 -16.22 4.49
C LYS A 335 7.19 -14.92 4.85
N PHE A 336 6.74 -14.22 5.89
CA PHE A 336 7.25 -12.91 6.30
C PHE A 336 8.19 -12.96 7.52
N HIS A 337 8.74 -14.13 7.82
CA HIS A 337 9.78 -14.33 8.84
C HIS A 337 9.43 -13.75 10.22
N GLY A 338 8.23 -14.04 10.71
CA GLY A 338 7.72 -13.55 11.99
C GLY A 338 6.72 -12.40 11.83
N GLY A 339 6.96 -11.49 10.89
CA GLY A 339 6.03 -10.41 10.57
C GLY A 339 4.80 -10.91 9.80
N VAL A 340 3.80 -10.05 9.64
CA VAL A 340 2.73 -10.20 8.64
C VAL A 340 2.34 -8.83 8.06
N PRO A 341 1.94 -8.73 6.79
CA PRO A 341 1.37 -7.50 6.23
C PRO A 341 -0.03 -7.19 6.79
N ASN A 342 -0.61 -6.05 6.41
CA ASN A 342 -2.01 -5.74 6.76
C ASN A 342 -3.04 -6.50 5.91
N VAL A 343 -2.60 -7.00 4.76
CA VAL A 343 -3.44 -7.73 3.82
C VAL A 343 -2.61 -8.74 3.06
N TYR A 344 -3.10 -9.98 2.95
CA TYR A 344 -2.43 -11.04 2.22
C TYR A 344 -3.41 -12.16 1.82
N PRO A 345 -3.32 -12.71 0.59
CA PRO A 345 -2.41 -12.33 -0.50
C PRO A 345 -2.81 -11.00 -1.17
N VAL A 346 -1.97 -10.52 -2.10
CA VAL A 346 -2.21 -9.35 -2.97
C VAL A 346 -1.82 -9.64 -4.42
N ASP A 347 -1.98 -10.90 -4.82
CA ASP A 347 -1.49 -11.44 -6.09
C ASP A 347 -2.12 -10.74 -7.29
N LEU A 348 -3.46 -10.65 -7.36
CA LEU A 348 -4.13 -10.01 -8.50
C LEU A 348 -3.76 -8.53 -8.58
N PHE A 349 -3.78 -7.82 -7.45
CA PHE A 349 -3.38 -6.41 -7.38
C PHE A 349 -1.96 -6.20 -7.94
N GLU A 350 -0.98 -7.00 -7.49
CA GLU A 350 0.40 -6.87 -7.93
C GLU A 350 0.55 -7.15 -9.43
N HIS A 351 -0.03 -8.25 -9.94
CA HIS A 351 0.03 -8.60 -11.36
C HIS A 351 -0.57 -7.52 -12.25
N ILE A 352 -1.72 -6.97 -11.86
CA ILE A 352 -2.42 -5.91 -12.58
C ILE A 352 -1.59 -4.62 -12.59
N TRP A 353 -1.10 -4.20 -11.41
CA TRP A 353 -0.41 -2.92 -11.31
C TRP A 353 0.94 -2.91 -11.95
N VAL A 354 1.71 -4.00 -11.85
CA VAL A 354 3.02 -4.08 -12.51
C VAL A 354 2.86 -3.94 -14.02
N VAL A 355 1.88 -4.62 -14.64
CA VAL A 355 1.62 -4.47 -16.08
C VAL A 355 1.23 -3.02 -16.42
N ASP A 356 0.32 -2.41 -15.67
CA ASP A 356 -0.09 -1.02 -15.91
C ASP A 356 1.08 -0.04 -15.79
N ARG A 357 1.96 -0.23 -14.80
CA ARG A 357 3.15 0.63 -14.60
C ARG A 357 4.14 0.45 -15.74
N LEU A 358 4.47 -0.78 -16.15
CA LEU A 358 5.39 -1.04 -17.26
C LEU A 358 4.88 -0.44 -18.58
N GLN A 359 3.56 -0.53 -18.84
CA GLN A 359 2.94 0.06 -20.02
C GLN A 359 2.99 1.60 -19.98
N ARG A 360 2.59 2.21 -18.86
CA ARG A 360 2.56 3.68 -18.71
C ARG A 360 3.95 4.32 -18.71
N LEU A 361 4.97 3.60 -18.25
CA LEU A 361 6.37 4.03 -18.33
C LEU A 361 6.96 3.88 -19.74
N GLY A 362 6.24 3.29 -20.70
CA GLY A 362 6.71 3.13 -22.08
C GLY A 362 7.81 2.08 -22.25
N ILE A 363 7.96 1.16 -21.30
CA ILE A 363 9.02 0.12 -21.29
C ILE A 363 8.49 -1.31 -21.41
N SER A 364 7.17 -1.50 -21.49
CA SER A 364 6.51 -2.82 -21.61
C SER A 364 7.03 -3.68 -22.76
N ARG A 365 7.56 -3.09 -23.84
CA ARG A 365 8.09 -3.82 -25.01
C ARG A 365 9.23 -4.79 -24.67
N PHE A 366 9.96 -4.57 -23.56
CA PHE A 366 11.03 -5.45 -23.11
C PHE A 366 10.52 -6.70 -22.38
N PHE A 367 9.25 -6.72 -21.99
CA PHE A 367 8.67 -7.69 -21.05
C PHE A 367 7.42 -8.38 -21.63
N LYS A 368 7.34 -8.55 -22.96
CA LYS A 368 6.11 -9.04 -23.62
C LYS A 368 5.67 -10.41 -23.11
N SER A 369 6.61 -11.34 -22.92
CA SER A 369 6.32 -12.70 -22.47
C SER A 369 5.84 -12.71 -21.03
N GLU A 370 6.50 -11.95 -20.17
CA GLU A 370 6.22 -11.86 -18.74
C GLU A 370 4.89 -11.14 -18.50
N ILE A 371 4.60 -10.07 -19.25
CA ILE A 371 3.31 -9.40 -19.22
C ILE A 371 2.19 -10.35 -19.67
N ALA A 372 2.41 -11.14 -20.73
CA ALA A 372 1.41 -12.11 -21.17
C ALA A 372 1.10 -13.17 -20.09
N GLN A 373 2.13 -13.63 -19.37
CA GLN A 373 1.96 -14.54 -18.23
C GLN A 373 1.18 -13.87 -17.09
N CYS A 374 1.49 -12.62 -16.76
CA CYS A 374 0.77 -11.87 -15.73
C CYS A 374 -0.71 -11.71 -16.08
N ILE A 375 -1.01 -11.28 -17.30
CA ILE A 375 -2.40 -11.12 -17.76
C ILE A 375 -3.13 -12.46 -17.81
N HIS A 376 -2.45 -13.54 -18.21
CA HIS A 376 -3.02 -14.88 -18.18
C HIS A 376 -3.36 -15.34 -16.76
N TYR A 377 -2.50 -15.04 -15.78
CA TYR A 377 -2.78 -15.28 -14.36
C TYR A 377 -4.02 -14.52 -13.88
N VAL A 378 -4.12 -13.23 -14.21
CA VAL A 378 -5.30 -12.40 -13.87
C VAL A 378 -6.57 -12.97 -14.52
N HIS A 379 -6.51 -13.38 -15.79
CA HIS A 379 -7.65 -13.97 -16.49
C HIS A 379 -8.13 -15.27 -15.83
N ARG A 380 -7.20 -16.11 -15.33
CA ARG A 380 -7.53 -17.37 -14.67
C ARG A 380 -8.47 -17.19 -13.47
N TYR A 381 -8.34 -16.08 -12.76
CA TYR A 381 -9.14 -15.75 -11.58
C TYR A 381 -10.19 -14.66 -11.84
N TRP A 382 -10.36 -14.26 -13.09
CA TRP A 382 -11.43 -13.34 -13.48
C TRP A 382 -12.80 -13.99 -13.25
N SER A 383 -13.77 -13.23 -12.76
CA SER A 383 -15.14 -13.69 -12.55
C SER A 383 -16.15 -12.71 -13.11
N GLU A 384 -17.36 -13.18 -13.41
CA GLU A 384 -18.47 -12.33 -13.87
C GLU A 384 -18.93 -11.29 -12.85
N ARG A 385 -18.56 -11.46 -11.57
CA ARG A 385 -18.82 -10.49 -10.49
C ARG A 385 -17.65 -9.52 -10.28
N GLY A 386 -16.55 -9.72 -11.01
CA GLY A 386 -15.31 -8.96 -10.88
C GLY A 386 -14.27 -9.69 -10.05
N ILE A 387 -13.29 -8.94 -9.57
CA ILE A 387 -12.21 -9.44 -8.72
C ILE A 387 -11.95 -8.46 -7.58
N CYS A 388 -11.06 -8.82 -6.65
CA CYS A 388 -10.39 -7.86 -5.80
C CYS A 388 -8.87 -8.07 -5.87
N TRP A 389 -8.13 -7.46 -4.95
CA TRP A 389 -6.68 -7.59 -4.85
C TRP A 389 -6.15 -9.02 -4.69
N ALA A 390 -6.99 -9.94 -4.23
CA ALA A 390 -6.65 -11.35 -3.99
C ALA A 390 -7.55 -12.29 -4.79
N ARG A 391 -6.97 -13.42 -5.25
CA ARG A 391 -7.73 -14.49 -5.90
C ARG A 391 -8.80 -15.12 -4.99
N ASN A 392 -9.81 -15.74 -5.61
CA ASN A 392 -10.88 -16.51 -4.94
C ASN A 392 -11.67 -15.73 -3.88
N THR A 393 -11.73 -14.41 -4.03
CA THR A 393 -12.53 -13.55 -3.15
C THR A 393 -14.03 -13.71 -3.38
N ARG A 394 -14.80 -13.60 -2.30
CA ARG A 394 -16.26 -13.41 -2.36
C ARG A 394 -16.67 -11.94 -2.34
N VAL A 395 -15.73 -11.02 -2.11
CA VAL A 395 -15.93 -9.57 -2.10
C VAL A 395 -15.08 -8.96 -3.21
N GLN A 396 -15.72 -8.35 -4.20
CA GLN A 396 -15.05 -7.71 -5.32
C GLN A 396 -14.97 -6.19 -5.10
N ASP A 397 -13.99 -5.54 -5.70
CA ASP A 397 -13.87 -4.08 -5.70
C ASP A 397 -13.71 -3.52 -7.12
N ILE A 398 -14.22 -2.30 -7.31
CA ILE A 398 -14.28 -1.70 -8.64
C ILE A 398 -12.90 -1.30 -9.18
N ASP A 399 -11.91 -1.09 -8.31
CA ASP A 399 -10.60 -0.58 -8.70
C ASP A 399 -9.80 -1.68 -9.40
N ASP A 400 -9.66 -2.83 -8.73
CA ASP A 400 -9.02 -4.01 -9.31
C ASP A 400 -9.85 -4.56 -10.48
N THR A 401 -11.18 -4.56 -10.37
CA THR A 401 -12.06 -4.99 -11.47
C THR A 401 -11.91 -4.12 -12.70
N ALA A 402 -11.93 -2.79 -12.58
CA ALA A 402 -11.79 -1.88 -13.71
C ALA A 402 -10.40 -1.99 -14.36
N MET A 403 -9.37 -2.12 -13.52
CA MET A 403 -8.01 -2.30 -13.98
C MET A 403 -7.81 -3.62 -14.75
N ALA A 404 -8.25 -4.74 -14.18
CA ALA A 404 -8.18 -6.04 -14.84
C ALA A 404 -9.02 -6.07 -16.11
N PHE A 405 -10.27 -5.59 -16.08
CA PHE A 405 -11.13 -5.48 -17.26
C PHE A 405 -10.41 -4.77 -18.41
N ARG A 406 -9.84 -3.60 -18.12
CA ARG A 406 -9.15 -2.80 -19.11
C ARG A 406 -7.93 -3.53 -19.69
N LEU A 407 -7.10 -4.12 -18.83
CA LEU A 407 -5.89 -4.81 -19.27
C LEU A 407 -6.23 -6.10 -20.03
N LEU A 408 -7.15 -6.93 -19.53
CA LEU A 408 -7.60 -8.15 -20.19
C LEU A 408 -8.12 -7.85 -21.60
N ARG A 409 -9.00 -6.86 -21.73
CA ARG A 409 -9.56 -6.45 -23.03
C ARG A 409 -8.48 -5.92 -23.99
N LEU A 410 -7.57 -5.07 -23.51
CA LEU A 410 -6.47 -4.54 -24.32
C LEU A 410 -5.46 -5.62 -24.77
N HIS A 411 -5.40 -6.75 -24.07
CA HIS A 411 -4.59 -7.91 -24.42
C HIS A 411 -5.38 -9.01 -25.16
N GLY A 412 -6.60 -8.71 -25.60
CA GLY A 412 -7.38 -9.58 -26.49
C GLY A 412 -8.22 -10.65 -25.80
N TYR A 413 -8.37 -10.59 -24.47
CA TYR A 413 -9.29 -11.48 -23.75
C TYR A 413 -10.73 -10.99 -23.86
N GLU A 414 -11.65 -11.94 -23.96
CA GLU A 414 -13.08 -11.67 -23.95
C GLU A 414 -13.56 -11.45 -22.51
N VAL A 415 -13.82 -10.20 -22.17
CA VAL A 415 -14.37 -9.80 -20.86
C VAL A 415 -15.60 -8.94 -21.04
N SER A 416 -16.68 -9.33 -20.35
CA SER A 416 -17.97 -8.65 -20.43
C SER A 416 -17.99 -7.38 -19.56
N PRO A 417 -18.50 -6.24 -20.06
CA PRO A 417 -18.63 -5.01 -19.28
C PRO A 417 -19.74 -5.13 -18.21
N GLU A 418 -20.57 -6.17 -18.30
CA GLU A 418 -21.66 -6.44 -17.36
C GLU A 418 -21.17 -6.64 -15.93
N VAL A 419 -19.88 -6.96 -15.76
CA VAL A 419 -19.19 -7.00 -14.46
C VAL A 419 -19.41 -5.73 -13.63
N PHE A 420 -19.51 -4.55 -14.29
CA PHE A 420 -19.70 -3.27 -13.61
C PHE A 420 -21.10 -3.08 -13.03
N LYS A 421 -22.09 -3.89 -13.44
CA LYS A 421 -23.44 -3.85 -12.83
C LYS A 421 -23.41 -4.17 -11.35
N HIS A 422 -22.44 -4.97 -10.89
CA HIS A 422 -22.27 -5.30 -9.48
C HIS A 422 -21.96 -4.06 -8.61
N PHE A 423 -21.32 -3.06 -9.20
CA PHE A 423 -20.86 -1.84 -8.52
C PHE A 423 -21.78 -0.64 -8.73
N LYS A 424 -22.78 -0.77 -9.60
CA LYS A 424 -23.71 0.31 -9.94
C LYS A 424 -24.91 0.32 -9.00
N ASN A 425 -25.23 1.48 -8.44
CA ASN A 425 -26.43 1.72 -7.64
C ASN A 425 -27.14 2.99 -8.12
N GLY A 426 -28.28 2.82 -8.79
CA GLY A 426 -28.95 3.94 -9.47
C GLY A 426 -28.08 4.47 -10.62
N GLU A 427 -27.72 5.74 -10.56
CA GLU A 427 -26.84 6.41 -11.54
C GLU A 427 -25.37 6.45 -11.09
N GLU A 428 -25.07 5.98 -9.88
CA GLU A 428 -23.73 6.07 -9.29
C GLU A 428 -22.98 4.74 -9.32
N PHE A 429 -21.64 4.83 -9.29
CA PHE A 429 -20.76 3.68 -9.10
C PHE A 429 -20.07 3.75 -7.74
N MET A 430 -19.89 2.58 -7.12
CA MET A 430 -19.32 2.43 -5.78
C MET A 430 -18.11 1.50 -5.81
N CYS A 431 -17.13 1.74 -4.93
CA CYS A 431 -15.94 0.89 -4.83
C CYS A 431 -16.26 -0.55 -4.41
N PHE A 432 -17.27 -0.73 -3.58
CA PHE A 432 -17.74 -2.04 -3.12
C PHE A 432 -19.26 -2.07 -3.22
N ALA A 433 -19.80 -3.22 -3.61
CA ALA A 433 -21.25 -3.42 -3.66
C ALA A 433 -21.89 -3.18 -2.29
N GLY A 434 -23.01 -2.45 -2.27
CA GLY A 434 -23.76 -2.13 -1.05
C GLY A 434 -23.10 -1.10 -0.12
N GLN A 435 -22.02 -0.43 -0.56
CA GLN A 435 -21.35 0.63 0.20
C GLN A 435 -21.46 1.97 -0.55
N THR A 436 -21.21 3.08 0.16
CA THR A 436 -21.27 4.45 -0.38
C THR A 436 -19.88 5.00 -0.74
N ASN A 437 -18.91 4.12 -0.95
CA ASN A 437 -17.51 4.45 -0.99
C ASN A 437 -17.08 4.81 -2.43
N GLN A 438 -16.61 6.03 -2.68
CA GLN A 438 -16.15 6.50 -4.00
C GLN A 438 -14.72 7.04 -3.92
N ALA A 439 -13.73 6.14 -3.90
CA ALA A 439 -12.33 6.57 -3.88
C ALA A 439 -11.91 7.11 -5.25
N VAL A 440 -11.21 8.26 -5.25
CA VAL A 440 -10.74 8.94 -6.48
C VAL A 440 -9.99 8.00 -7.41
N THR A 441 -9.12 7.14 -6.88
CA THR A 441 -8.33 6.21 -7.69
C THR A 441 -9.19 5.12 -8.34
N GLY A 442 -10.13 4.53 -7.59
CA GLY A 442 -11.07 3.55 -8.14
C GLY A 442 -11.93 4.14 -9.25
N MET A 443 -12.42 5.36 -9.07
CA MET A 443 -13.21 6.06 -10.09
C MET A 443 -12.34 6.46 -11.30
N TYR A 444 -11.10 6.87 -11.08
CA TYR A 444 -10.15 7.12 -12.17
C TYR A 444 -9.89 5.86 -13.02
N ASN A 445 -9.76 4.69 -12.39
CA ASN A 445 -9.54 3.46 -13.15
C ASN A 445 -10.82 2.98 -13.84
N LEU A 446 -11.99 3.21 -13.27
CA LEU A 446 -13.27 3.01 -13.95
C LEU A 446 -13.37 3.90 -15.20
N TYR A 447 -13.04 5.19 -15.08
CA TYR A 447 -13.01 6.12 -16.21
C TYR A 447 -12.06 5.65 -17.33
N ARG A 448 -10.88 5.14 -16.98
CA ARG A 448 -9.96 4.57 -17.98
C ARG A 448 -10.50 3.30 -18.63
N ALA A 449 -11.24 2.49 -17.89
CA ALA A 449 -11.85 1.26 -18.39
C ALA A 449 -13.02 1.56 -19.33
N SER A 450 -13.82 2.60 -19.05
CA SER A 450 -14.96 2.98 -19.88
C SER A 450 -14.56 3.53 -21.26
N GLN A 451 -13.34 4.05 -21.39
CA GLN A 451 -12.79 4.53 -22.67
C GLN A 451 -12.56 3.44 -23.72
N ILE A 452 -12.47 2.17 -23.33
CA ILE A 452 -12.25 1.04 -24.25
C ILE A 452 -13.55 0.27 -24.53
N ARG A 453 -14.70 0.95 -24.42
CA ARG A 453 -16.01 0.39 -24.71
C ARG A 453 -16.19 0.05 -26.20
N PHE A 454 -16.93 -1.01 -26.46
CA PHE A 454 -17.50 -1.31 -27.77
C PHE A 454 -18.87 -0.65 -27.95
N PRO A 455 -19.32 -0.44 -29.20
CA PRO A 455 -20.66 0.10 -29.45
C PRO A 455 -21.76 -0.76 -28.80
N GLY A 456 -22.69 -0.12 -28.10
CA GLY A 456 -23.81 -0.79 -27.43
C GLY A 456 -23.55 -1.23 -25.98
N GLU A 457 -22.32 -1.07 -25.46
CA GLU A 457 -21.99 -1.37 -24.07
C GLU A 457 -22.45 -0.24 -23.12
N LYS A 458 -23.77 -0.12 -22.93
CA LYS A 458 -24.40 0.99 -22.19
C LYS A 458 -23.85 1.18 -20.76
N ILE A 459 -23.51 0.11 -20.06
CA ILE A 459 -22.94 0.20 -18.70
C ILE A 459 -21.61 0.97 -18.67
N LEU A 460 -20.81 0.93 -19.75
CA LEU A 460 -19.59 1.73 -19.88
C LEU A 460 -19.84 3.14 -20.41
N GLU A 461 -20.97 3.40 -21.05
CA GLU A 461 -21.41 4.76 -21.36
C GLU A 461 -21.77 5.46 -20.05
N ASP A 462 -22.61 4.81 -19.24
CA ASP A 462 -22.99 5.29 -17.91
C ASP A 462 -21.75 5.51 -17.01
N ALA A 463 -20.79 4.57 -17.02
CA ALA A 463 -19.55 4.68 -16.23
C ALA A 463 -18.55 5.72 -16.76
N MET A 464 -18.73 6.25 -17.98
CA MET A 464 -17.94 7.37 -18.49
C MET A 464 -18.57 8.72 -18.13
N GLU A 465 -19.90 8.76 -18.08
CA GLU A 465 -20.67 9.96 -17.76
C GLU A 465 -20.61 10.30 -16.26
N PHE A 466 -20.71 9.28 -15.41
CA PHE A 466 -20.43 9.37 -13.98
C PHE A 466 -18.94 9.64 -13.71
#